data_AF-A0A423U1Y2-F1
#
_entry.id   AF-A0A423U1Y2-F1
#
_cell.length_a   1.000
_cell.length_b   1.000
_cell.length_c   1.000
_cell.angle_alpha   90.00
_cell.angle_beta   90.00
_cell.angle_gamma   90.00
#
_symmetry.space_group_name_H-M   'P 1'
#
loop_
_entity.id
_entity.type
_entity.pdbx_description
1 polymer ?
#
loop_
_entity_poly.entity_id
_entity_poly.type
_entity_poly.pdbx_seq_one_letter_code
_entity_poly.pdbx_strand_id
1 'polypeptide(L)'
;MWGSTLYCSFLNAFFIWPHVGGFSMWAVVRLLLPGVWILWEPSLDTLYAFLFSINVIGFLFMTVLIFYYTGLLVTNTTTYENNNRKGQKYDHGTEHNIKVTLGERWYLTWIFPTISSPLTYDGLDWSNQISSRSVRPKTR
;
A
#
# COMPACT_ATOMS: atom_id res chain seq x y z
N MET A 1 -0.80 -4.75 -6.28
CA MET A 1 -0.89 -5.62 -5.08
C MET A 1 -2.11 -5.30 -4.20
N TRP A 2 -2.34 -4.05 -3.78
CA TRP A 2 -3.53 -3.73 -2.97
C TRP A 2 -4.86 -3.93 -3.71
N GLY A 3 -4.96 -3.49 -4.97
CA GLY A 3 -6.17 -3.72 -5.78
C GLY A 3 -6.47 -5.21 -6.00
N SER A 4 -5.44 -6.04 -6.21
CA SER A 4 -5.61 -7.49 -6.31
C SER A 4 -6.03 -8.10 -4.96
N THR A 5 -5.49 -7.64 -3.83
CA THR A 5 -5.95 -8.12 -2.52
C THR A 5 -7.38 -7.70 -2.22
N LEU A 6 -7.80 -6.49 -2.61
CA LEU A 6 -9.20 -6.04 -2.47
C LEU A 6 -10.15 -6.94 -3.29
N TYR A 7 -9.78 -7.23 -4.54
CA TYR A 7 -10.53 -8.14 -5.40
C TYR A 7 -10.61 -9.55 -4.81
N CYS A 8 -9.47 -10.10 -4.36
CA CYS A 8 -9.43 -11.41 -3.71
C CYS A 8 -10.27 -11.42 -2.42
N SER A 9 -10.16 -10.42 -1.54
CA SER A 9 -10.95 -10.35 -0.31
C SER A 9 -12.45 -10.27 -0.61
N PHE A 10 -12.87 -9.54 -1.63
CA PHE A 10 -14.28 -9.47 -2.04
C PHE A 10 -14.80 -10.82 -2.57
N LEU A 11 -14.04 -11.49 -3.44
CA LEU A 11 -14.40 -12.82 -3.94
C LEU A 11 -14.44 -13.87 -2.82
N ASN A 12 -13.45 -13.87 -1.93
CA ASN A 12 -13.42 -14.81 -0.81
C ASN A 12 -14.57 -14.55 0.17
N ALA A 13 -14.97 -13.29 0.38
CA ALA A 13 -16.13 -12.95 1.21
C ALA A 13 -17.42 -13.51 0.60
N PHE A 14 -17.59 -13.40 -0.73
CA PHE A 14 -18.73 -13.98 -1.42
C PHE A 14 -18.74 -15.52 -1.37
N PHE A 15 -17.57 -16.14 -1.51
CA PHE A 15 -17.42 -17.60 -1.45
C PHE A 15 -17.75 -18.19 -0.07
N ILE A 16 -17.37 -17.52 1.02
CA ILE A 16 -17.58 -18.01 2.39
C ILE A 16 -18.98 -17.74 2.94
N TRP A 17 -19.69 -16.79 2.35
CA TRP A 17 -21.03 -16.41 2.77
C TRP A 17 -21.99 -17.58 3.02
N PRO A 18 -22.06 -18.61 2.15
CA PRO A 18 -22.93 -19.77 2.37
C PRO A 18 -22.40 -20.73 3.46
N HIS A 19 -21.09 -20.79 3.67
CA HIS A 19 -20.43 -21.74 4.58
C HIS A 19 -20.45 -21.29 6.04
N VAL A 20 -20.46 -19.99 6.30
CA VAL A 20 -20.37 -19.42 7.65
C VAL A 20 -21.75 -19.17 8.29
N GLY A 21 -22.84 -19.46 7.57
CA GLY A 21 -24.20 -19.38 8.10
C GLY A 21 -24.76 -17.94 8.18
N GLY A 22 -24.25 -17.02 7.36
CA GLY A 22 -24.73 -15.64 7.24
C GLY A 22 -24.15 -14.64 8.26
N PHE A 23 -24.83 -13.49 8.44
CA PHE A 23 -24.45 -12.37 9.32
C PHE A 23 -24.75 -12.63 10.81
N SER A 24 -24.31 -13.77 11.34
CA SER A 24 -24.40 -14.04 12.78
C SER A 24 -23.24 -13.38 13.52
N MET A 25 -23.47 -12.87 14.74
CA MET A 25 -22.36 -12.40 15.60
C MET A 25 -21.33 -13.53 15.85
N TRP A 26 -21.80 -14.77 15.85
CA TRP A 26 -20.98 -15.98 15.90
C TRP A 26 -20.08 -16.17 14.69
N ALA A 27 -20.52 -15.75 13.50
CA ALA A 27 -19.69 -15.77 12.30
C ALA A 27 -18.48 -14.84 12.46
N VAL A 28 -18.69 -13.64 13.00
CA VAL A 28 -17.62 -12.66 13.23
C VAL A 28 -16.59 -13.19 14.22
N VAL A 29 -17.02 -13.84 15.31
CA VAL A 29 -16.10 -14.45 16.28
C VAL A 29 -15.28 -15.57 15.63
N ARG A 30 -15.91 -16.43 14.81
CA ARG A 30 -15.21 -17.47 14.04
C ARG A 30 -14.24 -16.89 13.01
N LEU A 31 -14.55 -15.72 12.46
CA LEU A 31 -13.72 -14.99 11.49
C LEU A 31 -12.49 -14.32 12.12
N LEU A 32 -12.64 -13.82 13.35
CA LEU A 32 -11.57 -13.14 14.07
C LEU A 32 -10.56 -14.12 14.68
N LEU A 33 -10.99 -15.32 15.05
CA LEU A 33 -10.16 -16.34 15.69
C LEU A 33 -10.20 -17.73 15.00
N PRO A 34 -10.14 -17.84 13.66
CA PRO A 34 -10.24 -19.14 13.00
C PRO A 34 -9.00 -20.01 13.24
N GLY A 35 -7.86 -19.39 13.56
CA GLY A 35 -6.64 -20.11 13.97
C GLY A 35 -6.80 -20.88 15.28
N VAL A 36 -7.69 -20.46 16.18
CA VAL A 36 -8.01 -21.23 17.39
C VAL A 36 -8.91 -22.41 17.04
N TRP A 37 -9.86 -22.18 16.13
CA TRP A 37 -10.85 -23.18 15.76
C TRP A 37 -10.27 -24.33 14.94
N ILE A 38 -9.31 -24.06 14.05
CA ILE A 38 -8.63 -25.10 13.26
C ILE A 38 -7.79 -26.04 14.15
N LEU A 39 -7.28 -25.56 15.29
CA LEU A 39 -6.52 -26.36 16.25
C LEU A 39 -7.44 -27.22 17.13
N TRP A 40 -8.67 -26.76 17.36
CA TRP A 40 -9.65 -27.45 18.20
C TRP A 40 -10.42 -28.52 17.41
N GLU A 41 -11.00 -28.12 16.28
CA GLU A 41 -11.83 -28.96 15.41
C GLU A 41 -11.46 -28.74 13.94
N PRO A 42 -10.44 -29.45 13.43
CA PRO A 42 -10.01 -29.30 12.05
C PRO A 42 -11.09 -29.84 11.10
N SER A 43 -11.65 -28.94 10.29
CA SER A 43 -12.62 -29.25 9.24
C SER A 43 -12.42 -28.35 8.02
N LEU A 44 -12.97 -28.73 6.87
CA LEU A 44 -12.83 -27.95 5.63
C LEU A 44 -13.42 -26.54 5.77
N ASP A 45 -14.57 -26.40 6.43
CA ASP A 45 -15.18 -25.09 6.66
C ASP A 45 -14.29 -24.18 7.52
N THR A 46 -13.60 -24.76 8.51
CA THR A 46 -12.69 -24.02 9.39
C THR A 46 -11.40 -23.63 8.69
N LEU A 47 -10.94 -24.45 7.74
CA LEU A 47 -9.83 -24.13 6.85
C LEU A 47 -10.20 -22.95 5.92
N TYR A 48 -11.41 -22.94 5.34
CA TYR A 48 -11.87 -21.83 4.51
C TYR A 48 -11.97 -20.53 5.32
N ALA A 49 -12.55 -20.57 6.52
CA ALA A 49 -12.61 -19.42 7.42
C ALA A 49 -11.22 -18.87 7.77
N PHE A 50 -10.24 -19.75 8.00
CA PHE A 50 -8.85 -19.38 8.29
C PHE A 50 -8.15 -18.72 7.09
N LEU A 51 -8.28 -19.28 5.89
CA LEU A 51 -7.70 -18.69 4.68
C LEU A 51 -8.28 -17.31 4.41
N PHE A 52 -9.57 -17.11 4.66
CA PHE A 52 -10.20 -15.81 4.51
C PHE A 52 -9.77 -14.80 5.55
N SER A 53 -9.63 -15.17 6.83
CA SER A 53 -9.13 -14.24 7.83
C SER A 53 -7.73 -13.74 7.52
N ILE A 54 -6.84 -14.61 7.01
CA ILE A 54 -5.50 -14.19 6.57
C ILE A 54 -5.60 -13.16 5.44
N ASN A 55 -6.49 -13.38 4.47
CA ASN A 55 -6.72 -12.41 3.38
C ASN A 55 -7.26 -11.07 3.90
N VAL A 56 -8.22 -11.11 4.84
CA VAL A 56 -8.79 -9.89 5.45
C VAL A 56 -7.72 -9.13 6.26
N ILE A 57 -6.93 -9.82 7.07
CA ILE A 57 -5.83 -9.22 7.84
C ILE A 57 -4.79 -8.61 6.89
N GLY A 58 -4.40 -9.34 5.84
CA GLY A 58 -3.49 -8.84 4.82
C GLY A 58 -4.02 -7.59 4.11
N PHE A 59 -5.31 -7.58 3.74
CA PHE A 59 -5.96 -6.42 3.15
C PHE A 59 -5.98 -5.21 4.10
N LEU A 60 -6.35 -5.40 5.37
CA LEU A 60 -6.35 -4.33 6.38
C LEU A 60 -4.94 -3.76 6.57
N PHE A 61 -3.95 -4.64 6.72
CA PHE A 61 -2.54 -4.24 6.85
C PHE A 61 -2.08 -3.41 5.64
N MET A 62 -2.33 -3.90 4.42
CA MET A 62 -1.96 -3.18 3.19
C MET A 62 -2.68 -1.83 3.06
N THR A 63 -3.93 -1.76 3.51
CA THR A 63 -4.72 -0.51 3.51
C THR A 63 -4.09 0.53 4.43
N VAL A 64 -3.76 0.16 5.67
CA VAL A 64 -3.08 1.06 6.62
C VAL A 64 -1.74 1.54 6.07
N LEU A 65 -0.94 0.65 5.48
CA LEU A 65 0.33 1.00 4.87
C LEU A 65 0.15 2.01 3.74
N ILE A 66 -0.81 1.79 2.83
CA ILE A 66 -1.07 2.73 1.74
C ILE A 66 -1.46 4.10 2.26
N PHE A 67 -2.36 4.18 3.25
CA PHE A 67 -2.74 5.47 3.82
C PHE A 67 -1.54 6.18 4.46
N TYR A 68 -0.72 5.44 5.20
CA TYR A 68 0.49 5.99 5.82
C TYR A 68 1.45 6.54 4.77
N TYR A 69 1.86 5.72 3.81
CA TYR A 69 2.83 6.14 2.79
C TYR A 69 2.28 7.20 1.83
N THR A 70 0.98 7.17 1.51
CA THR A 70 0.35 8.23 0.73
C THR A 70 0.42 9.56 1.48
N GLY A 71 0.19 9.57 2.80
CA GLY A 71 0.36 10.75 3.64
C GLY A 71 1.78 11.31 3.57
N LEU A 72 2.79 10.44 3.74
CA LEU A 72 4.21 10.83 3.63
C LEU A 72 4.57 11.38 2.25
N LEU A 73 4.03 10.78 1.18
CA LEU A 73 4.26 11.19 -0.20
C LEU A 73 3.67 12.58 -0.46
N VAL A 74 2.46 12.84 0.02
CA VAL A 74 1.79 14.14 -0.10
C VAL A 74 2.54 15.25 0.63
N THR A 75 3.26 14.93 1.71
CA THR A 75 4.03 15.91 2.49
C THR A 75 5.52 15.90 2.17
N ASN A 76 5.94 15.14 1.14
CA ASN A 76 7.33 14.93 0.73
C ASN A 76 8.27 14.66 1.91
N THR A 77 7.81 13.88 2.88
CA THR A 77 8.52 13.65 4.14
C THR A 77 8.97 12.20 4.21
N THR A 78 10.24 11.97 4.53
CA THR A 78 10.73 10.61 4.75
C THR A 78 10.28 10.05 6.11
N THR A 79 10.19 8.73 6.26
CA THR A 79 9.85 8.09 7.55
C THR A 79 10.78 8.54 8.67
N TYR A 80 12.06 8.76 8.36
CA TYR A 80 13.06 9.27 9.30
C TYR A 80 12.74 10.71 9.75
N GLU A 81 12.41 11.60 8.81
CA GLU A 81 12.08 12.99 9.14
C GLU A 81 10.78 13.11 9.93
N ASN A 82 9.77 12.31 9.57
CA ASN A 82 8.51 12.23 10.29
C ASN A 82 8.71 11.76 11.73
N ASN A 83 9.55 10.73 11.94
CA ASN A 83 9.85 10.21 13.28
C ASN A 83 10.68 11.21 14.12
N ASN A 84 11.58 11.97 13.50
CA ASN A 84 12.40 12.98 14.17
C ASN A 84 11.71 14.35 14.30
N ARG A 85 10.42 14.48 13.94
CA ARG A 85 9.62 15.71 14.02
C ARG A 85 10.31 16.93 13.38
N LYS A 86 11.12 16.74 12.33
CA LYS A 86 11.88 17.82 11.68
C LYS A 86 11.03 18.78 10.84
N GLY A 87 9.70 18.63 10.89
CA GLY A 87 8.75 19.46 10.15
C GLY A 87 8.76 19.17 8.64
N GLN A 88 7.80 19.75 7.92
CA GLN A 88 7.64 19.58 6.48
C GLN A 88 8.49 20.60 5.73
N LYS A 89 9.80 20.50 5.87
CA LYS A 89 10.75 21.47 5.29
C LYS A 89 10.73 21.49 3.75
N TYR A 90 10.33 20.38 3.13
CA TYR A 90 10.33 20.17 1.68
C TYR A 90 8.92 20.05 1.09
N ASP A 91 7.88 20.44 1.85
CA ASP A 91 6.53 20.52 1.30
C ASP A 91 6.39 21.79 0.46
N HIS A 92 6.26 21.59 -0.86
CA HIS A 92 6.04 22.66 -1.84
C HIS A 92 4.70 22.48 -2.58
N GLY A 93 3.76 21.76 -1.96
CA GLY A 93 2.43 21.47 -2.51
C GLY A 93 2.30 20.04 -3.05
N THR A 94 1.09 19.51 -2.97
CA THR A 94 0.79 18.09 -3.20
C THR A 94 1.20 17.60 -4.60
N GLU A 95 0.89 18.35 -5.65
CA GLU A 95 1.26 17.98 -7.03
C GLU A 95 2.79 18.00 -7.23
N HIS A 96 3.47 19.00 -6.65
CA HIS A 96 4.91 19.10 -6.73
C HIS A 96 5.57 17.92 -6.01
N ASN A 97 5.13 17.63 -4.79
CA ASN A 97 5.64 16.53 -3.97
C ASN A 97 5.49 15.18 -4.68
N ILE A 98 4.32 14.93 -5.28
CA ILE A 98 4.07 13.74 -6.10
C ILE A 98 5.04 13.66 -7.28
N LYS A 99 5.29 14.76 -7.99
CA LYS A 99 6.27 14.80 -9.10
C LYS A 99 7.70 14.61 -8.62
N VAL A 100 8.06 15.09 -7.43
CA VAL A 100 9.39 14.87 -6.86
C VAL A 100 9.63 13.38 -6.61
N THR A 101 8.63 12.65 -6.09
CA THR A 101 8.78 11.22 -5.76
C THR A 101 8.60 10.30 -6.97
N LEU A 102 7.61 10.56 -7.82
CA LEU A 102 7.20 9.69 -8.93
C LEU A 102 7.67 10.18 -10.31
N GLY A 103 8.29 11.36 -10.39
CA GLY A 103 8.74 12.01 -11.62
C GLY A 103 7.62 12.72 -12.40
N GLU A 104 7.98 13.31 -13.54
CA GLU A 104 7.03 14.09 -14.36
C GLU A 104 5.84 13.26 -14.87
N ARG A 105 6.05 11.97 -15.12
CA ARG A 105 5.05 11.04 -15.67
C ARG A 105 4.41 10.19 -14.59
N TRP A 106 4.20 10.75 -13.41
CA TRP A 106 3.68 10.06 -12.23
C TRP A 106 2.41 9.25 -12.51
N TYR A 107 1.50 9.76 -13.36
CA TYR A 107 0.25 9.10 -13.73
C TYR A 107 0.46 7.76 -14.46
N LEU A 108 1.54 7.60 -15.22
CA LEU A 108 1.88 6.33 -15.89
C LEU A 108 2.51 5.34 -14.91
N THR A 109 3.29 5.84 -13.95
CA THR A 109 3.99 5.03 -12.94
C THR A 109 3.02 4.23 -12.06
N TRP A 110 1.80 4.74 -11.83
CA TRP A 110 0.74 4.04 -11.09
C TRP A 110 0.20 2.79 -11.82
N ILE A 111 0.22 2.81 -13.15
CA ILE A 111 -0.29 1.71 -13.98
C ILE A 111 0.79 0.65 -14.18
N PHE A 112 2.02 1.08 -14.43
CA PHE A 112 3.11 0.17 -14.74
C PHE A 112 4.45 0.63 -14.14
N PRO A 113 5.07 -0.18 -13.24
CA PRO A 113 6.26 0.25 -12.50
C PRO A 113 7.52 0.32 -13.37
N THR A 114 7.52 -0.28 -14.56
CA THR A 114 8.69 -0.28 -15.46
C THR A 114 8.75 0.93 -16.39
N ILE A 115 7.77 1.84 -16.33
CA ILE A 115 7.79 3.04 -17.13
C ILE A 115 8.82 4.00 -16.54
N SER A 116 9.77 4.43 -17.37
CA SER A 116 10.75 5.44 -16.97
C SER A 116 10.04 6.78 -16.82
N SER A 117 9.98 7.26 -15.56
CA SER A 117 9.53 8.60 -15.23
C SER A 117 10.75 9.41 -14.79
N PRO A 118 11.13 10.47 -15.51
CA PRO A 118 12.28 11.28 -15.15
C PRO A 118 12.00 12.01 -13.83
N LEU A 119 12.93 11.87 -12.87
CA LEU A 119 12.89 12.56 -11.59
C LEU A 119 13.40 13.99 -11.75
N THR A 120 12.78 14.91 -11.01
CA THR A 120 13.12 16.35 -11.06
C THR A 120 14.43 16.69 -10.34
N TYR A 121 14.91 15.81 -9.45
CA TYR A 121 16.07 16.03 -8.58
C TYR A 121 17.07 14.87 -8.69
N ASP A 122 18.34 15.16 -8.39
CA ASP A 122 19.46 14.20 -8.50
C ASP A 122 19.66 13.36 -7.23
N GLY A 123 18.93 13.69 -6.17
CA GLY A 123 18.99 13.03 -4.85
C GLY A 123 20.15 13.51 -3.96
N LEU A 124 20.99 14.42 -4.44
CA LEU A 124 22.09 15.02 -3.69
C LEU A 124 21.75 16.44 -3.25
N ASP A 125 21.15 17.24 -4.14
CA ASP A 125 20.71 18.60 -3.86
C ASP A 125 19.20 18.73 -4.15
N TRP A 126 18.45 19.13 -3.12
CA TRP A 126 17.01 19.35 -3.18
C TRP A 126 16.65 20.84 -3.37
N SER A 127 17.66 21.72 -3.42
CA SER A 127 17.47 23.16 -3.60
C SER A 127 17.35 23.58 -5.06
N ASN A 128 17.93 22.80 -5.99
CA ASN A 128 17.95 23.09 -7.42
C ASN A 128 17.34 21.95 -8.23
N GLN A 129 16.37 22.27 -9.09
CA GLN A 129 15.81 21.29 -10.02
C GLN A 129 16.82 20.94 -11.11
N ILE A 130 16.86 19.66 -11.52
CA ILE A 130 17.60 19.26 -12.72
C ILE A 130 16.94 19.94 -13.92
N SER A 131 17.59 20.98 -14.44
CA SER A 131 17.26 21.50 -15.76
C SER A 131 17.50 20.40 -16.79
N SER A 132 16.51 20.10 -17.64
CA SER A 132 16.59 19.08 -18.70
C SER A 132 17.79 19.24 -19.66
N ARG A 133 18.51 20.36 -19.59
CA ARG A 133 19.76 20.64 -20.31
C ARG A 133 21.05 20.14 -19.63
N SER A 134 21.03 19.78 -18.35
CA SER A 134 22.26 19.45 -17.60
C SER A 134 22.52 17.95 -17.44
N VAL A 135 21.75 17.08 -18.09
CA VAL A 135 21.93 15.62 -18.05
C VAL A 135 23.33 15.30 -18.59
N ARG A 136 24.30 15.17 -17.67
CA ARG A 136 25.64 14.72 -18.02
C ARG A 136 25.51 13.30 -18.56
N PRO A 137 26.10 12.97 -19.72
CA PRO A 137 26.12 11.60 -20.19
C PRO A 137 26.83 10.76 -19.12
N LYS A 138 26.16 9.71 -18.63
CA LYS A 138 26.80 8.71 -17.77
C LYS A 138 27.90 8.05 -18.61
N THR A 139 29.15 8.45 -18.38
CA THR A 139 30.33 7.72 -18.88
C THR A 139 30.29 6.33 -18.31
N ARG A 140 30.26 5.36 -19.22
CA ARG A 140 30.19 3.91 -18.99
C ARG A 140 31.48 3.39 -18.38
#